data_AF-B7GR69-F1
#
_entry.id   AF-B7GR69-F1
#
_cell.length_a   1.000
_cell.length_b   1.000
_cell.length_c   1.000
_cell.angle_alpha   90.00
_cell.angle_beta   90.00
_cell.angle_gamma   90.00
#
_symmetry.space_group_name_H-M   'P 1'
#
loop_
_entity.id
_entity.type
_entity.pdbx_description
1 polymer ?
#
loop_
_entity_poly.entity_id
_entity_poly.type
_entity_poly.pdbx_seq_one_letter_code
_entity_poly.pdbx_strand_id
1 'polypeptide(L)'
;MSRESEDRERDRFASDTDRWSPWAALIGVGGLAGAYWTLLARRMRAALSEDSPEYAADTTVDPWHAGEHAAGLIRAFRDVRIMAGARLVPILCLSGLLIVLLILMNLRMPKPDNPFDRDPVRLFPDADRTWIRMAAGGRCEHRGLFGLLRCRGPIEHMDHHYPWSRGGATDRHNLVGLCARHNLRKSNGIPTLLCTWLLYRARLKYFPARLRGYAWPDGRAHSVRDDDRKELE
;
A
#
# COMPACT_ATOMS: atom_id res chain seq x y z
N MET A 1 53.45 0.06 29.56
CA MET A 1 52.09 0.58 29.35
C MET A 1 51.27 0.12 30.54
N SER A 2 50.76 1.04 31.36
CA SER A 2 50.07 0.69 32.62
C SER A 2 48.60 0.35 32.33
N ARG A 3 47.99 -0.52 33.14
CA ARG A 3 46.55 -0.85 33.06
C ARG A 3 45.65 0.39 33.03
N GLU A 4 46.07 1.46 33.71
CA GLU A 4 45.37 2.75 33.72
C GLU A 4 45.32 3.45 32.34
N SER A 5 46.31 3.23 31.46
CA SER A 5 46.29 3.84 30.13
C SER A 5 45.33 3.10 29.19
N GLU A 6 45.20 1.77 29.33
CA GLU A 6 44.23 0.98 28.56
C GLU A 6 42.78 1.25 28.99
N ASP A 7 42.52 1.38 30.29
CA ASP A 7 41.17 1.69 30.79
C ASP A 7 40.72 3.10 30.37
N ARG A 8 41.61 4.10 30.38
CA ARG A 8 41.30 5.44 29.87
C ARG A 8 41.06 5.48 28.36
N GLU A 9 41.67 4.62 27.57
CA GLU A 9 41.40 4.50 26.14
C GLU A 9 40.07 3.78 25.88
N ARG A 10 39.75 2.74 26.65
CA ARG A 10 38.45 2.04 26.61
C ARG A 10 37.29 2.96 26.96
N ASP A 11 37.41 3.76 28.00
CA ASP A 11 36.36 4.69 28.43
C ASP A 11 36.15 5.82 27.42
N ARG A 12 37.24 6.28 26.78
CA ARG A 12 37.17 7.29 25.72
C ARG A 12 36.47 6.75 24.47
N PHE A 13 36.75 5.50 24.09
CA PHE A 13 36.10 4.84 22.95
C PHE A 13 34.62 4.53 23.23
N ALA A 14 34.24 4.22 24.48
CA ALA A 14 32.85 4.03 24.88
C ALA A 14 32.04 5.34 24.92
N SER A 15 32.68 6.48 25.17
CA SER A 15 32.01 7.79 25.20
C SER A 15 31.68 8.36 23.82
N ASP A 16 32.37 7.92 22.76
CA ASP A 16 32.16 8.43 21.40
C ASP A 16 31.10 7.64 20.61
N THR A 17 30.82 6.39 20.98
CA THR A 17 29.78 5.58 20.34
C THR A 17 28.36 5.98 20.79
N ASP A 18 28.22 6.73 21.87
CA ASP A 18 26.93 7.24 22.38
C ASP A 18 26.47 8.54 21.65
N ARG A 19 27.33 9.11 20.80
CA ARG A 19 27.05 10.38 20.08
C ARG A 19 26.12 10.20 18.88
N TRP A 20 25.94 8.97 18.41
CA TRP A 20 25.02 8.63 17.30
C TRP A 20 23.84 7.84 17.83
N SER A 21 23.10 8.49 18.72
CA SER A 21 21.82 8.02 19.22
C SER A 21 20.85 7.82 18.04
N PRO A 22 20.33 6.60 17.78
CA PRO A 22 19.30 6.37 16.74
C PRO A 22 18.03 7.21 16.96
N TRP A 23 17.91 7.84 18.13
CA TRP A 23 16.86 8.80 18.48
C TRP A 23 16.97 10.13 17.73
N ALA A 24 18.17 10.58 17.34
CA ALA A 24 18.35 11.84 16.60
C ALA A 24 17.70 11.79 15.20
N ALA A 25 17.76 10.63 14.53
CA ALA A 25 17.11 10.41 13.25
C ALA A 25 15.58 10.36 13.35
N LEU A 26 15.04 9.77 14.43
CA LEU A 26 13.59 9.73 14.68
C LEU A 26 13.01 11.11 15.02
N ILE A 27 13.76 11.97 15.73
CA ILE A 27 13.41 13.37 15.97
C ILE A 27 13.40 14.16 14.65
N GLY A 28 14.37 13.91 13.76
CA GLY A 28 14.44 14.55 12.44
C GLY A 28 13.26 14.23 11.52
N VAL A 29 12.83 12.97 11.46
CA VAL A 29 11.69 12.55 10.62
C VAL A 29 10.36 13.07 11.17
N GLY A 30 10.16 13.04 12.50
CA GLY A 30 8.98 13.62 13.14
C GLY A 30 8.88 15.15 12.95
N GLY A 31 10.02 15.85 13.02
CA GLY A 31 10.10 17.29 12.79
C GLY A 31 9.77 17.69 11.34
N LEU A 32 10.26 16.94 10.35
CA LEU A 32 9.97 17.20 8.93
C LEU A 32 8.51 16.92 8.59
N ALA A 33 7.93 15.84 9.12
CA ALA A 33 6.49 15.56 8.95
C ALA A 33 5.64 16.67 9.59
N GLY A 34 6.00 17.11 10.80
CA GLY A 34 5.33 18.22 11.48
C GLY A 34 5.39 19.53 10.68
N ALA A 35 6.58 19.89 10.17
CA ALA A 35 6.78 21.08 9.34
C ALA A 35 6.02 21.01 8.01
N TYR A 36 6.01 19.85 7.34
CA TYR A 36 5.24 19.61 6.13
C TYR A 36 3.74 19.80 6.37
N TRP A 37 3.21 19.22 7.46
CA TRP A 37 1.80 19.39 7.85
C TRP A 37 1.45 20.84 8.18
N THR A 38 2.34 21.58 8.85
CA THR A 38 2.10 23.01 9.14
C THR A 38 2.07 23.84 7.85
N LEU A 39 2.96 23.56 6.91
CA LEU A 39 2.99 24.23 5.61
C LEU A 39 1.76 23.89 4.77
N LEU A 40 1.34 22.62 4.74
CA LEU A 40 0.13 22.19 4.05
C LEU A 40 -1.12 22.84 4.66
N ALA A 41 -1.24 22.86 5.98
CA ALA A 41 -2.34 23.52 6.69
C ALA A 41 -2.38 25.03 6.40
N ARG A 42 -1.21 25.70 6.36
CA ARG A 42 -1.11 27.11 5.98
C ARG A 42 -1.55 27.35 4.53
N ARG A 43 -1.14 26.49 3.60
CA ARG A 43 -1.53 26.59 2.19
C ARG A 43 -3.02 26.37 1.99
N MET A 44 -3.60 25.38 2.66
CA MET A 44 -5.05 25.12 2.62
C MET A 44 -5.83 26.30 3.22
N ARG A 45 -5.35 26.91 4.31
CA ARG A 45 -5.94 28.15 4.86
C ARG A 45 -5.89 29.31 3.89
N ALA A 46 -4.76 29.51 3.21
CA ALA A 46 -4.61 30.58 2.22
C ALA A 46 -5.61 30.41 1.05
N ALA A 47 -5.75 29.18 0.55
CA ALA A 47 -6.72 28.86 -0.50
C ALA A 47 -8.17 29.06 -0.03
N LEU A 48 -8.51 28.61 1.19
CA LEU A 48 -9.84 28.79 1.76
C LEU A 48 -10.17 30.26 2.06
N SER A 49 -9.17 31.08 2.44
CA SER A 49 -9.36 32.52 2.66
C SER A 49 -9.58 33.31 1.38
N GLU A 50 -9.14 32.77 0.24
CA GLU A 50 -9.31 33.38 -1.08
C GLU A 50 -10.70 33.06 -1.66
N ASP A 51 -11.18 31.82 -1.49
CA ASP A 51 -12.48 31.38 -2.01
C ASP A 51 -13.67 31.67 -1.08
N SER A 52 -13.48 31.77 0.24
CA SER A 52 -14.57 31.92 1.22
C SER A 52 -14.11 32.59 2.52
N PRO A 53 -13.83 33.92 2.50
CA PRO A 53 -13.22 34.64 3.62
C PRO A 53 -14.06 34.64 4.91
N GLU A 54 -15.38 34.56 4.81
CA GLU A 54 -16.30 34.50 5.93
C GLU A 54 -16.16 33.21 6.77
N TYR A 55 -15.65 32.13 6.18
CA TYR A 55 -15.41 30.84 6.85
C TYR A 55 -13.93 30.65 7.23
N ALA A 56 -13.04 31.55 6.83
CA ALA A 56 -11.60 31.43 7.10
C ALA A 56 -11.28 31.43 8.61
N ALA A 57 -12.05 32.19 9.40
CA ALA A 57 -11.93 32.26 10.85
C ALA A 57 -12.44 31.00 11.58
N ASP A 58 -13.39 30.25 11.00
CA ASP A 58 -13.95 29.01 11.57
C ASP A 58 -13.02 27.79 11.41
N THR A 59 -11.93 27.92 10.65
CA THR A 59 -10.91 26.86 10.49
C THR A 59 -9.96 26.72 11.70
N THR A 60 -10.23 27.43 12.80
CA THR A 60 -9.54 27.22 14.10
C THR A 60 -10.01 25.95 14.82
N VAL A 61 -11.11 25.34 14.39
CA VAL A 61 -11.53 24.03 14.88
C VAL A 61 -10.57 22.99 14.31
N ASP A 62 -9.69 22.44 15.16
CA ASP A 62 -8.96 21.21 14.87
C ASP A 62 -10.00 20.08 14.77
N PRO A 63 -10.49 19.74 13.56
CA PRO A 63 -11.67 18.89 13.40
C PRO A 63 -11.41 17.48 13.91
N TRP A 64 -10.13 17.14 14.03
CA TRP A 64 -9.61 15.85 14.40
C TRP A 64 -8.99 15.86 15.78
N HIS A 65 -8.97 17.00 16.49
CA HIS A 65 -8.28 17.18 17.78
C HIS A 65 -6.84 16.65 17.74
N ALA A 66 -6.18 16.79 16.58
CA ALA A 66 -4.84 16.31 16.31
C ALA A 66 -3.81 16.78 17.36
N GLY A 67 -3.96 18.02 17.87
CA GLY A 67 -3.14 18.53 18.97
C GLY A 67 -3.33 17.76 20.28
N GLU A 68 -4.58 17.45 20.63
CA GLU A 68 -4.91 16.70 21.85
C GLU A 68 -4.51 15.22 21.74
N HIS A 69 -4.70 14.60 20.57
CA HIS A 69 -4.24 13.25 20.31
C HIS A 69 -2.72 13.14 20.30
N ALA A 70 -2.01 14.13 19.73
CA ALA A 70 -0.55 14.18 19.77
C ALA A 70 -0.05 14.32 21.22
N ALA A 71 -0.65 15.22 22.01
CA ALA A 71 -0.33 15.37 23.42
C ALA A 71 -0.66 14.09 24.22
N GLY A 72 -1.76 13.42 23.90
CA GLY A 72 -2.15 12.12 24.46
C GLY A 72 -1.14 11.02 24.16
N LEU A 73 -0.68 10.91 22.91
CA LEU A 73 0.37 9.98 22.49
C LEU A 73 1.70 10.23 23.19
N ILE A 74 2.10 11.50 23.34
CA ILE A 74 3.33 11.88 24.04
C ILE A 74 3.26 11.51 25.53
N ARG A 75 2.10 11.71 26.17
CA ARG A 75 1.87 11.27 27.56
C ARG A 75 1.92 9.75 27.68
N ALA A 76 1.16 9.03 26.86
CA ALA A 76 1.16 7.57 26.85
C ALA A 76 2.56 6.98 26.59
N PHE A 77 3.34 7.55 25.68
CA PHE A 77 4.70 7.10 25.40
C PHE A 77 5.64 7.32 26.59
N ARG A 78 5.49 8.46 27.28
CA ARG A 78 6.23 8.77 28.51
C ARG A 78 5.87 7.80 29.63
N ASP A 79 4.59 7.53 29.83
CA ASP A 79 4.09 6.65 30.88
C ASP A 79 4.53 5.20 30.61
N VAL A 80 4.47 4.73 29.36
CA VAL A 80 5.00 3.42 28.94
C VAL A 80 6.51 3.35 29.14
N ARG A 81 7.26 4.41 28.83
CA ARG A 81 8.72 4.47 29.07
C ARG A 81 9.07 4.37 30.55
N ILE A 82 8.28 5.02 31.41
CA ILE A 82 8.48 4.99 32.87
C ILE A 82 8.11 3.61 33.43
N MET A 83 6.98 3.03 32.99
CA MET A 83 6.47 1.74 33.47
C MET A 83 7.24 0.52 32.96
N ALA A 84 7.64 0.51 31.69
CA ALA A 84 8.33 -0.62 31.06
C ALA A 84 9.86 -0.57 31.24
N GLY A 85 10.40 0.55 31.70
CA GLY A 85 11.84 0.81 31.71
C GLY A 85 12.39 1.07 30.30
N ALA A 86 13.39 1.95 30.19
CA ALA A 86 13.92 2.45 28.91
C ALA A 86 14.39 1.35 27.94
N ARG A 87 14.72 0.15 28.44
CA ARG A 87 15.17 -1.01 27.64
C ARG A 87 14.04 -1.74 26.91
N LEU A 88 12.79 -1.67 27.40
CA LEU A 88 11.64 -2.33 26.75
C LEU A 88 10.98 -1.47 25.68
N VAL A 89 11.16 -0.15 25.72
CA VAL A 89 10.62 0.80 24.73
C VAL A 89 10.99 0.44 23.27
N PRO A 90 12.27 0.18 22.89
CA PRO A 90 12.58 -0.19 21.51
C PRO A 90 11.91 -1.50 21.08
N ILE A 91 11.78 -2.47 22.00
CA ILE A 91 11.09 -3.74 21.72
C ILE A 91 9.62 -3.47 21.43
N LEU A 92 8.94 -2.70 22.28
CA LEU A 92 7.52 -2.35 22.09
C LEU A 92 7.28 -1.56 20.79
N CYS A 93 8.17 -0.62 20.45
CA CYS A 93 8.11 0.11 19.18
C CYS A 93 8.27 -0.82 17.97
N LEU A 94 9.24 -1.73 18.01
CA LEU A 94 9.47 -2.71 16.94
C LEU A 94 8.30 -3.69 16.81
N SER A 95 7.74 -4.16 17.94
CA SER A 95 6.54 -5.00 17.95
C SER A 95 5.33 -4.26 17.38
N GLY A 96 5.12 -3.00 17.77
CA GLY A 96 4.05 -2.16 17.23
C GLY A 96 4.20 -1.95 15.72
N LEU A 97 5.41 -1.62 15.26
CA LEU A 97 5.72 -1.50 13.83
C LEU A 97 5.45 -2.81 13.07
N LEU A 98 5.90 -3.95 13.62
CA LEU A 98 5.65 -5.25 13.03
C LEU A 98 4.15 -5.55 12.92
N ILE A 99 3.36 -5.27 13.96
CA ILE A 99 1.91 -5.43 13.94
C ILE A 99 1.27 -4.56 12.85
N VAL A 100 1.67 -3.28 12.76
CA VAL A 100 1.16 -2.37 11.71
C VAL A 100 1.49 -2.91 10.32
N LEU A 101 2.73 -3.35 10.09
CA LEU A 101 3.15 -3.95 8.81
C LEU A 101 2.34 -5.21 8.49
N LEU A 102 2.12 -6.10 9.47
CA LEU A 102 1.30 -7.30 9.30
C LEU A 102 -0.16 -6.96 8.96
N ILE A 103 -0.74 -5.95 9.61
CA ILE A 103 -2.08 -5.45 9.27
C ILE A 103 -2.11 -4.97 7.83
N LEU A 104 -1.21 -4.06 7.45
CA LEU A 104 -1.14 -3.49 6.09
C LEU A 104 -0.96 -4.56 5.01
N MET A 105 -0.12 -5.57 5.28
CA MET A 105 0.10 -6.70 4.37
C MET A 105 -1.13 -7.60 4.19
N ASN A 106 -2.04 -7.62 5.18
CA ASN A 106 -3.24 -8.45 5.19
C ASN A 106 -4.53 -7.68 4.88
N LEU A 107 -4.46 -6.36 4.62
CA LEU A 107 -5.63 -5.59 4.18
C LEU A 107 -6.12 -6.11 2.83
N ARG A 108 -7.33 -6.66 2.83
CA ARG A 108 -7.99 -7.22 1.64
C ARG A 108 -8.68 -6.13 0.83
N MET A 109 -8.78 -6.34 -0.48
CA MET A 109 -9.61 -5.47 -1.31
C MET A 109 -11.06 -5.47 -0.80
N PRO A 110 -11.73 -4.31 -0.76
CA PRO A 110 -13.16 -4.26 -0.48
C PRO A 110 -13.94 -4.97 -1.60
N LYS A 111 -15.18 -5.41 -1.29
CA LYS A 111 -16.07 -5.96 -2.31
C LYS A 111 -16.31 -4.89 -3.38
N PRO A 112 -16.14 -5.20 -4.67
CA PRO A 112 -16.44 -4.26 -5.74
C PRO A 112 -17.94 -3.96 -5.74
N ASP A 113 -18.26 -2.70 -6.04
CA ASP A 113 -19.63 -2.21 -6.14
C ASP A 113 -20.19 -2.57 -7.53
N ASN A 114 -20.70 -3.80 -7.63
CA ASN A 114 -21.32 -4.34 -8.83
C ASN A 114 -22.81 -4.59 -8.57
N PRO A 115 -23.67 -4.51 -9.60
CA PRO A 115 -25.11 -4.73 -9.46
C PRO A 115 -25.49 -6.20 -9.21
N PHE A 116 -24.51 -7.08 -9.00
CA PHE A 116 -24.68 -8.51 -8.82
C PHE A 116 -23.79 -9.04 -7.69
N ASP A 117 -24.26 -10.08 -7.00
CA ASP A 117 -23.45 -10.83 -6.04
C ASP A 117 -22.49 -11.81 -6.70
N ARG A 118 -22.87 -12.31 -7.87
CA ARG A 118 -22.07 -13.14 -8.76
C ARG A 118 -22.43 -12.74 -10.19
N ASP A 119 -21.42 -12.42 -10.98
CA ASP A 119 -21.62 -12.04 -12.38
C ASP A 119 -22.35 -13.19 -13.11
N PRO A 120 -23.42 -12.94 -13.87
CA PRO A 120 -24.06 -13.98 -14.69
C PRO A 120 -23.07 -14.65 -15.66
N VAL A 121 -22.05 -13.93 -16.11
CA VAL A 121 -20.97 -14.47 -16.95
C VAL A 121 -19.80 -14.87 -16.06
N ARG A 122 -19.39 -16.14 -16.12
CA ARG A 122 -18.21 -16.64 -15.42
C ARG A 122 -16.97 -16.75 -16.31
N LEU A 123 -17.15 -17.10 -17.58
CA LEU A 123 -16.02 -17.40 -18.46
C LEU A 123 -15.69 -16.18 -19.32
N PHE A 124 -14.40 -15.82 -19.36
CA PHE A 124 -13.91 -14.82 -20.30
C PHE A 124 -14.00 -15.34 -21.75
N PRO A 125 -14.42 -14.49 -22.71
CA PRO A 125 -14.46 -14.83 -24.13
C PRO A 125 -13.06 -14.99 -24.72
N ASP A 126 -12.95 -15.61 -25.90
CA ASP A 126 -11.66 -15.87 -26.56
C ASP A 126 -10.89 -14.60 -26.95
N ALA A 127 -11.62 -13.52 -27.25
CA ALA A 127 -11.03 -12.20 -27.48
C ALA A 127 -10.25 -11.71 -26.24
N ASP A 128 -10.82 -11.84 -25.04
CA ASP A 128 -10.18 -11.41 -23.79
C ASP A 128 -9.03 -12.33 -23.39
N ARG A 129 -9.18 -13.64 -23.62
CA ARG A 129 -8.11 -14.62 -23.44
C ARG A 129 -6.89 -14.30 -24.31
N THR A 130 -7.14 -13.92 -25.55
CA THR A 130 -6.08 -13.53 -26.50
C THR A 130 -5.48 -12.19 -26.10
N TRP A 131 -6.32 -11.22 -25.74
CA TRP A 131 -5.91 -9.90 -25.28
C TRP A 131 -4.93 -9.98 -24.09
N ILE A 132 -5.25 -10.71 -23.03
CA ILE A 132 -4.37 -10.77 -21.86
C ILE A 132 -3.08 -11.53 -22.16
N ARG A 133 -3.11 -12.58 -23.00
CA ARG A 133 -1.89 -13.26 -23.45
C ARG A 133 -0.97 -12.31 -24.19
N MET A 134 -1.50 -11.46 -25.08
CA MET A 134 -0.70 -10.45 -25.76
C MET A 134 -0.21 -9.37 -24.79
N ALA A 135 -1.09 -8.79 -23.98
CA ALA A 135 -0.77 -7.71 -23.05
C ALA A 135 0.28 -8.12 -22.02
N ALA A 136 0.21 -9.37 -21.55
CA ALA A 136 1.13 -9.92 -20.56
C ALA A 136 2.38 -10.56 -21.20
N GLY A 137 2.50 -10.62 -22.53
CA GLY A 137 3.61 -11.28 -23.22
C GLY A 137 3.67 -12.79 -22.99
N GLY A 138 2.51 -13.45 -22.91
CA GLY A 138 2.35 -14.90 -22.77
C GLY A 138 2.76 -15.46 -21.40
N ARG A 139 3.13 -14.61 -20.44
CA ARG A 139 3.69 -15.02 -19.14
C ARG A 139 2.72 -14.82 -17.99
N CYS A 140 2.77 -15.73 -17.03
CA CYS A 140 2.01 -15.64 -15.78
C CYS A 140 2.20 -14.29 -15.07
N GLU A 141 1.10 -13.70 -14.60
CA GLU A 141 1.08 -12.39 -13.93
C GLU A 141 1.39 -12.49 -12.43
N HIS A 142 1.47 -13.70 -11.87
CA HIS A 142 1.83 -13.91 -10.47
C HIS A 142 3.22 -13.35 -10.15
N ARG A 143 3.33 -12.73 -8.98
CA ARG A 143 4.53 -12.09 -8.48
C ARG A 143 4.93 -12.68 -7.12
N GLY A 144 6.16 -13.17 -7.03
CA GLY A 144 6.79 -13.61 -5.78
C GLY A 144 7.68 -12.51 -5.20
N LEU A 145 8.19 -12.76 -3.98
CA LEU A 145 9.18 -11.92 -3.29
C LEU A 145 8.76 -10.43 -3.25
N PHE A 146 7.59 -10.16 -2.67
CA PHE A 146 7.03 -8.80 -2.55
C PHE A 146 6.94 -8.02 -3.87
N GLY A 147 6.69 -8.70 -5.00
CA GLY A 147 6.51 -8.05 -6.30
C GLY A 147 7.76 -8.02 -7.20
N LEU A 148 8.92 -8.39 -6.66
CA LEU A 148 10.20 -8.28 -7.36
C LEU A 148 10.29 -9.26 -8.54
N LEU A 149 9.82 -10.50 -8.35
CA LEU A 149 9.98 -11.56 -9.33
C LEU A 149 8.65 -11.94 -9.97
N ARG A 150 8.53 -11.71 -11.28
CA ARG A 150 7.42 -12.22 -12.07
C ARG A 150 7.65 -13.68 -12.41
N CYS A 151 6.61 -14.51 -12.29
CA CYS A 151 6.66 -15.90 -12.74
C CYS A 151 7.11 -15.99 -14.22
N ARG A 152 7.90 -17.02 -14.53
CA ARG A 152 8.35 -17.31 -15.90
C ARG A 152 7.45 -18.30 -16.65
N GLY A 153 6.54 -18.98 -15.94
CA GLY A 153 5.62 -19.94 -16.55
C GLY A 153 4.63 -19.28 -17.53
N PRO A 154 4.12 -20.04 -18.51
CA PRO A 154 3.16 -19.54 -19.48
C PRO A 154 1.80 -19.26 -18.82
N ILE A 155 0.97 -18.48 -19.50
CA ILE A 155 -0.43 -18.31 -19.12
C ILE A 155 -1.23 -19.51 -19.60
N GLU A 156 -1.84 -20.22 -18.67
CA GLU A 156 -2.66 -21.42 -18.93
C GLU A 156 -4.13 -21.17 -18.58
N HIS A 157 -4.40 -20.38 -17.54
CA HIS A 157 -5.74 -20.09 -17.04
C HIS A 157 -6.01 -18.59 -17.00
N MET A 158 -7.23 -18.23 -17.39
CA MET A 158 -7.80 -16.92 -17.11
C MET A 158 -8.55 -17.00 -15.80
N ASP A 159 -8.24 -16.08 -14.89
CA ASP A 159 -8.89 -16.02 -13.60
C ASP A 159 -9.29 -14.58 -13.27
N HIS A 160 -10.19 -14.43 -12.32
CA HIS A 160 -10.63 -13.13 -11.83
C HIS A 160 -9.73 -12.69 -10.68
N HIS A 161 -9.05 -11.54 -10.78
CA HIS A 161 -8.20 -11.01 -9.73
C HIS A 161 -8.98 -10.92 -8.40
N TYR A 162 -10.12 -10.23 -8.42
CA TYR A 162 -11.16 -10.34 -7.40
C TYR A 162 -12.11 -11.49 -7.77
N PRO A 163 -12.28 -12.52 -6.91
CA PRO A 163 -12.92 -13.77 -7.29
C PRO A 163 -14.40 -13.58 -7.71
N TRP A 164 -14.77 -14.20 -8.84
CA TRP A 164 -16.14 -14.22 -9.36
C TRP A 164 -17.18 -14.65 -8.31
N SER A 165 -16.86 -15.69 -7.53
CA SER A 165 -17.75 -16.22 -6.49
C SER A 165 -18.03 -15.27 -5.32
N ARG A 166 -17.35 -14.12 -5.26
CA ARG A 166 -17.55 -13.08 -4.23
C ARG A 166 -17.97 -11.73 -4.82
N GLY A 167 -18.41 -11.71 -6.08
CA GLY A 167 -18.92 -10.51 -6.75
C GLY A 167 -17.93 -9.85 -7.71
N GLY A 168 -16.81 -10.49 -8.06
CA GLY A 168 -15.93 -9.98 -9.11
C GLY A 168 -16.54 -10.10 -10.49
N ALA A 169 -16.48 -9.03 -11.28
CA ALA A 169 -17.00 -8.99 -12.65
C ALA A 169 -16.08 -9.71 -13.65
N THR A 170 -16.67 -10.31 -14.68
CA THR A 170 -15.97 -10.80 -15.88
C THR A 170 -15.70 -9.62 -16.80
N ASP A 171 -14.66 -8.86 -16.46
CA ASP A 171 -14.20 -7.68 -17.19
C ASP A 171 -12.67 -7.71 -17.35
N ARG A 172 -12.13 -7.03 -18.37
CA ARG A 172 -10.68 -6.95 -18.62
C ARG A 172 -9.89 -6.33 -17.46
N HIS A 173 -10.49 -5.42 -16.69
CA HIS A 173 -9.88 -4.88 -15.48
C HIS A 173 -9.69 -5.99 -14.45
N ASN A 174 -10.66 -6.90 -14.31
CA ASN A 174 -10.58 -8.01 -13.35
C ASN A 174 -9.85 -9.25 -13.89
N LEU A 175 -9.61 -9.35 -15.20
CA LEU A 175 -8.95 -10.49 -15.82
C LEU A 175 -7.47 -10.58 -15.44
N VAL A 176 -7.01 -11.75 -14.98
CA VAL A 176 -5.59 -12.10 -14.81
C VAL A 176 -5.22 -13.39 -15.52
N GLY A 177 -4.02 -13.40 -16.12
CA GLY A 177 -3.43 -14.58 -16.74
C GLY A 177 -2.46 -15.31 -15.83
N LEU A 178 -2.77 -16.56 -15.45
CA LEU A 178 -1.99 -17.36 -14.50
C LEU A 178 -1.55 -18.71 -15.09
N CYS A 179 -0.43 -19.25 -14.62
CA CYS A 179 -0.09 -20.66 -14.82
C CYS A 179 -0.87 -21.55 -13.85
N ALA A 180 -1.03 -22.85 -14.12
CA ALA A 180 -1.78 -23.79 -13.28
C ALA A 180 -1.38 -23.72 -11.80
N ARG A 181 -0.07 -23.71 -11.51
CA ARG A 181 0.44 -23.64 -10.13
C ARG A 181 -0.07 -22.42 -9.36
N HIS A 182 -0.05 -21.24 -9.98
CA HIS A 182 -0.45 -20.01 -9.29
C HIS A 182 -1.96 -19.80 -9.31
N ASN A 183 -2.66 -20.31 -10.33
CA ASN A 183 -4.11 -20.35 -10.36
C ASN A 183 -4.66 -21.18 -9.19
N LEU A 184 -4.15 -22.40 -9.02
CA LEU A 184 -4.54 -23.30 -7.92
C LEU A 184 -4.23 -22.69 -6.54
N ARG A 185 -3.07 -22.04 -6.40
CA ARG A 185 -2.69 -21.36 -5.15
C ARG A 185 -3.60 -20.17 -4.84
N LYS A 186 -3.97 -19.37 -5.84
CA LYS A 186 -4.84 -18.21 -5.65
C LYS A 186 -6.24 -18.65 -5.21
N SER A 187 -6.78 -19.69 -5.84
CA SER A 187 -8.13 -20.21 -5.56
C SER A 187 -9.16 -19.07 -5.54
N ASN A 188 -10.13 -19.12 -4.63
CA ASN A 188 -11.15 -18.09 -4.40
C ASN A 188 -10.74 -17.03 -3.35
N GLY A 189 -9.44 -16.87 -3.09
CA GLY A 189 -8.93 -15.90 -2.13
C GLY A 189 -9.13 -14.46 -2.61
N ILE A 190 -9.61 -13.59 -1.72
CA ILE A 190 -9.65 -12.14 -2.00
C ILE A 190 -8.22 -11.60 -1.97
N PRO A 191 -7.75 -10.92 -3.03
CA PRO A 191 -6.40 -10.36 -3.05
C PRO A 191 -6.26 -9.23 -2.01
N THR A 192 -5.04 -9.06 -1.50
CA THR A 192 -4.71 -7.91 -0.65
C THR A 192 -4.52 -6.65 -1.48
N LEU A 193 -4.70 -5.49 -0.86
CA LEU A 193 -4.41 -4.20 -1.49
C LEU A 193 -2.95 -4.12 -1.95
N LEU A 194 -2.02 -4.67 -1.15
CA LEU A 194 -0.61 -4.74 -1.51
C LEU A 194 -0.39 -5.60 -2.76
N CYS A 195 -0.94 -6.82 -2.81
CA CYS A 195 -0.82 -7.69 -3.99
C CYS A 195 -1.40 -7.03 -5.26
N THR A 196 -2.54 -6.35 -5.12
CA THR A 196 -3.19 -5.60 -6.19
C THR A 196 -2.33 -4.44 -6.68
N TRP A 197 -1.79 -3.64 -5.76
CA TRP A 197 -0.90 -2.54 -6.10
C TRP A 197 0.39 -3.02 -6.78
N LEU A 198 0.98 -4.12 -6.29
CA LEU A 198 2.15 -4.73 -6.91
C LEU A 198 1.86 -5.22 -8.33
N LEU A 199 0.70 -5.84 -8.56
CA LEU A 199 0.25 -6.23 -9.90
C LEU A 199 0.01 -5.01 -10.80
N TYR A 200 -0.60 -3.96 -10.30
CA TYR A 200 -0.78 -2.69 -11.02
C TYR A 200 0.56 -2.10 -11.46
N ARG A 201 1.49 -1.88 -10.51
CA ARG A 201 2.85 -1.35 -10.80
C ARG A 201 3.61 -2.23 -11.77
N ALA A 202 3.37 -3.53 -11.72
CA ALA A 202 3.92 -4.49 -12.64
C ALA A 202 3.35 -4.33 -14.06
N ARG A 203 2.02 -4.27 -14.20
CA ARG A 203 1.33 -4.06 -15.47
C ARG A 203 1.77 -2.78 -16.14
N LEU A 204 1.97 -1.68 -15.41
CA LEU A 204 2.52 -0.43 -15.97
C LEU A 204 3.86 -0.62 -16.71
N LYS A 205 4.66 -1.62 -16.35
CA LYS A 205 5.98 -1.89 -16.96
C LYS A 205 5.88 -2.71 -18.25
N TYR A 206 4.98 -3.69 -18.32
CA TYR A 206 4.92 -4.62 -19.46
C TYR A 206 3.66 -4.50 -20.31
N PHE A 207 2.61 -3.81 -19.84
CA PHE A 207 1.49 -3.45 -20.70
C PHE A 207 1.92 -2.33 -21.65
N PRO A 208 1.59 -2.45 -22.94
CA PRO A 208 1.66 -1.33 -23.89
C PRO A 208 0.92 -0.11 -23.34
N ALA A 209 1.40 1.11 -23.66
CA ALA A 209 0.85 2.36 -23.12
C ALA A 209 -0.69 2.46 -23.26
N ARG A 210 -1.23 2.09 -24.43
CA ARG A 210 -2.67 2.06 -24.72
C ARG A 210 -3.48 1.12 -23.84
N LEU A 211 -2.86 0.11 -23.22
CA LEU A 211 -3.53 -0.88 -22.36
C LEU A 211 -3.41 -0.55 -20.87
N ARG A 212 -2.69 0.52 -20.50
CA ARG A 212 -2.47 0.87 -19.09
C ARG A 212 -3.74 1.31 -18.35
N GLY A 213 -4.82 1.65 -19.06
CA GLY A 213 -6.14 1.85 -18.45
C GLY A 213 -6.63 0.60 -17.70
N TYR A 214 -6.38 -0.58 -18.25
CA TYR A 214 -6.71 -1.88 -17.65
C TYR A 214 -5.68 -2.36 -16.61
N ALA A 215 -4.68 -1.55 -16.26
CA ALA A 215 -3.60 -1.98 -15.39
C ALA A 215 -4.06 -2.19 -13.95
N TRP A 216 -5.08 -1.44 -13.50
CA TRP A 216 -5.61 -1.52 -12.15
C TRP A 216 -6.75 -2.55 -12.08
N PRO A 217 -6.58 -3.66 -11.35
CA PRO A 217 -7.64 -4.65 -11.25
C PRO A 217 -8.57 -4.34 -10.08
N ASP A 218 -9.68 -3.68 -10.37
CA ASP A 218 -10.68 -3.25 -9.38
C ASP A 218 -11.82 -4.26 -9.13
N GLY A 219 -11.97 -5.26 -9.99
CA GLY A 219 -13.06 -6.24 -9.88
C GLY A 219 -14.43 -5.72 -10.31
N ARG A 220 -14.51 -4.50 -10.85
CA ARG A 220 -15.76 -3.84 -11.22
C ARG A 220 -16.21 -4.21 -12.62
N ALA A 221 -17.51 -4.24 -12.83
CA ALA A 221 -18.10 -4.31 -14.15
C ALA A 221 -17.98 -2.91 -14.78
N HIS A 222 -17.04 -2.76 -15.70
CA HIS A 222 -17.04 -1.61 -16.58
C HIS A 222 -18.01 -1.94 -17.69
N SER A 223 -19.19 -1.32 -17.67
CA SER A 223 -20.08 -1.41 -18.82
C SER A 223 -19.26 -1.00 -20.04
N VAL A 224 -19.07 -1.92 -20.99
CA VAL A 224 -18.72 -1.53 -22.35
C VAL A 224 -19.81 -0.54 -22.74
N ARG A 225 -19.49 0.76 -22.84
CA ARG A 225 -20.37 1.67 -23.58
C ARG A 225 -20.48 1.02 -24.95
N ASP A 226 -21.69 0.74 -25.39
CA ASP A 226 -21.94 0.00 -26.64
C ASP A 226 -21.23 0.61 -27.87
N ASP A 227 -20.78 1.86 -27.76
CA ASP A 227 -19.94 2.56 -28.75
C ASP A 227 -18.54 1.92 -28.94
N ASP A 228 -17.86 1.46 -27.88
CA ASP A 228 -16.50 0.91 -27.97
C ASP A 228 -16.46 -0.49 -28.63
N ARG A 229 -17.61 -1.17 -28.68
CA ARG A 229 -17.75 -2.49 -29.31
C ARG A 229 -17.79 -2.40 -30.84
N LYS A 230 -18.22 -1.25 -31.39
CA LYS A 230 -18.31 -1.02 -32.85
C LYS A 230 -16.99 -0.60 -33.48
N GLU A 231 -16.01 -0.14 -32.71
CA GLU A 231 -14.71 0.28 -33.25
C GLU A 231 -13.70 -0.87 -33.40
N LEU A 232 -14.10 -2.11 -33.06
CA LEU A 232 -13.24 -3.30 -33.08
C LEU A 232 -13.77 -4.42 -34.01
N GLU A 233 -14.88 -4.20 -34.71
CA GLU A 233 -15.37 -5.00 -35.85
C GLU A 233 -14.97 -4.34 -37.18
#